data_AF-A0A820ERE2-F1
#
_entry.id   AF-A0A820ERE2-F1
#
_cell.length_a   1.000
_cell.length_b   1.000
_cell.length_c   1.000
_cell.angle_alpha   90.00
_cell.angle_beta   90.00
_cell.angle_gamma   90.00
#
_symmetry.space_group_name_H-M   'P 1'
#
loop_
_entity.id
_entity.type
_entity.pdbx_description
1 polymer ?
#
loop_
_entity_poly.entity_id
_entity_poly.type
_entity_poly.pdbx_seq_one_letter_code
_entity_poly.pdbx_strand_id
1 'polypeptide(L)'
;MLIEQTQGNRLHLLVPIIFFCFGMIFNTLEISTFMKQNARQAGAGLYLLINGFISQFVLVLLLTRVIYLIFVKQMTLSLITNQILCKSLPYLMTTLKNISMWLMSFVTVERALAVTWPLHSQMFRTPRFAKLVSIATLILLFSSLYMLIIEYKIVIRPDRSYISCVREIPSHNRITVQYTSLAHQLIPFLLNFIAGITVIINLGRSKAHSHQKPSRYTIAEQARQRADLLIGPFICFISALPQLIILFLDACNYEESTWFI
;
A
#
# COMPACT_ATOMS: atom_id res chain seq x y z
N MET A 1 -31.40 -3.20 14.94
CA MET A 1 -30.25 -3.80 15.64
C MET A 1 -29.83 -5.17 15.11
N LEU A 2 -30.64 -6.25 15.19
CA LEU A 2 -30.23 -7.57 14.65
C LEU A 2 -30.00 -7.57 13.13
N ILE A 3 -30.84 -6.87 12.37
CA ILE A 3 -30.74 -6.77 10.90
C ILE A 3 -29.47 -6.01 10.48
N GLU A 4 -29.13 -4.91 11.16
CA GLU A 4 -27.89 -4.15 10.91
C GLU A 4 -26.63 -4.96 11.24
N GLN A 5 -26.67 -5.78 12.29
CA GLN A 5 -25.54 -6.63 12.69
C GLN A 5 -25.33 -7.80 11.71
N THR A 6 -26.40 -8.36 11.12
CA THR A 6 -26.31 -9.35 10.03
C THR A 6 -25.90 -8.74 8.68
N GLN A 7 -26.34 -7.53 8.35
CA GLN A 7 -25.96 -6.81 7.13
C GLN A 7 -24.48 -6.43 7.15
N GLY A 8 -24.00 -5.87 8.28
CA GLY A 8 -22.59 -5.55 8.50
C GLY A 8 -21.69 -6.78 8.37
N ASN A 9 -22.07 -7.90 9.00
CA ASN A 9 -21.28 -9.14 8.93
C ASN A 9 -21.15 -9.71 7.51
N ARG A 10 -22.17 -9.59 6.65
CA ARG A 10 -22.10 -10.06 5.26
C ARG A 10 -21.21 -9.17 4.40
N LEU A 11 -21.29 -7.84 4.58
CA LEU A 11 -20.46 -6.89 3.85
C LEU A 11 -18.96 -7.06 4.19
N HIS A 12 -18.64 -7.24 5.48
CA HIS A 12 -17.27 -7.48 5.94
C HIS A 12 -16.63 -8.76 5.36
N LEU A 13 -17.43 -9.75 4.97
CA LEU A 13 -16.95 -10.99 4.35
C LEU A 13 -16.90 -10.90 2.81
N LEU A 14 -17.90 -10.26 2.20
CA LEU A 14 -18.03 -10.18 0.74
C LEU A 14 -16.94 -9.30 0.11
N VAL A 15 -16.64 -8.15 0.71
CA VAL A 15 -15.71 -7.16 0.15
C VAL A 15 -14.28 -7.72 0.00
N PRO A 16 -13.66 -8.35 1.02
CA PRO A 16 -12.34 -8.95 0.86
C PRO A 16 -12.25 -10.06 -0.20
N ILE A 17 -13.33 -10.84 -0.39
CA ILE A 17 -13.39 -11.91 -1.40
C ILE A 17 -13.37 -11.30 -2.80
N ILE A 18 -14.15 -10.23 -3.02
CA ILE A 18 -14.14 -9.49 -4.29
C ILE A 18 -12.74 -8.91 -4.57
N PHE A 19 -12.14 -8.24 -3.59
CA PHE A 19 -10.77 -7.71 -3.73
C PHE A 19 -9.76 -8.81 -4.01
N PHE A 20 -9.90 -9.99 -3.39
CA PHE A 20 -9.06 -11.12 -3.68
C PHE A 20 -9.20 -11.59 -5.13
N CYS A 21 -10.43 -11.83 -5.61
CA CYS A 21 -10.65 -12.32 -6.97
C CYS A 21 -10.09 -11.36 -8.03
N PHE A 22 -10.42 -10.07 -7.94
CA PHE A 22 -9.90 -9.08 -8.89
C PHE A 22 -8.40 -8.87 -8.73
N GLY A 23 -7.92 -8.72 -7.49
CA GLY A 23 -6.52 -8.48 -7.20
C GLY A 23 -5.61 -9.62 -7.66
N MET A 24 -6.04 -10.88 -7.49
CA MET A 24 -5.31 -12.05 -7.98
C MET A 24 -5.07 -11.96 -9.50
N ILE A 25 -6.10 -11.59 -10.27
CA ILE A 25 -6.01 -11.48 -11.73
C ILE A 25 -5.06 -10.34 -12.10
N PHE A 26 -5.31 -9.13 -11.59
CA PHE A 26 -4.54 -7.94 -11.97
C PHE A 26 -3.07 -8.02 -11.54
N ASN A 27 -2.79 -8.45 -10.32
CA ASN A 27 -1.42 -8.58 -9.82
C ASN A 27 -0.66 -9.67 -10.58
N THR A 28 -1.31 -10.77 -10.98
CA THR A 28 -0.68 -11.82 -11.80
C THR A 28 -0.33 -11.30 -13.20
N LEU A 29 -1.22 -10.52 -13.81
CA LEU A 29 -0.96 -9.86 -15.09
C LEU A 29 0.18 -8.83 -14.99
N GLU A 30 0.23 -8.06 -13.90
CA GLU A 30 1.33 -7.14 -13.60
C GLU A 30 2.65 -7.89 -13.50
N ILE A 31 2.73 -8.94 -12.68
CA ILE A 31 3.93 -9.77 -12.52
C ILE A 31 4.36 -10.35 -13.86
N SER A 32 3.43 -10.93 -14.63
CA SER A 32 3.72 -11.49 -15.96
C SER A 32 4.28 -10.44 -16.92
N THR A 33 3.76 -9.22 -16.86
CA THR A 33 4.22 -8.09 -17.70
C THR A 33 5.63 -7.65 -17.33
N PHE A 34 5.89 -7.42 -16.04
CA PHE A 34 7.17 -6.90 -15.55
C PHE A 34 8.25 -7.97 -15.35
N MET A 35 7.91 -9.26 -15.44
CA MET A 35 8.90 -10.35 -15.51
C MET A 35 9.68 -10.34 -16.83
N LYS A 36 9.12 -9.78 -17.91
CA LYS A 36 9.78 -9.69 -19.21
C LYS A 36 11.05 -8.84 -19.12
N GLN A 37 12.14 -9.27 -19.75
CA GLN A 37 13.44 -8.61 -19.65
C GLN A 37 13.40 -7.14 -20.10
N ASN A 38 12.63 -6.82 -21.15
CA ASN A 38 12.48 -5.45 -21.66
C ASN A 38 11.88 -4.50 -20.60
N ALA A 39 10.97 -4.99 -19.76
CA ALA A 39 10.35 -4.19 -18.72
C ALA A 39 11.31 -3.90 -17.55
N ARG A 40 12.31 -4.77 -17.31
CA ARG A 40 13.29 -4.66 -16.21
C ARG A 40 14.55 -3.88 -16.55
N GLN A 41 14.67 -3.36 -17.77
CA GLN A 41 15.82 -2.54 -18.16
C GLN A 41 15.86 -1.20 -17.41
N ALA A 42 14.69 -0.68 -17.01
CA ALA A 42 14.56 0.49 -16.15
C ALA A 42 14.29 0.09 -14.70
N GLY A 43 14.78 0.89 -13.75
CA GLY A 43 14.54 0.73 -12.31
C GLY A 43 13.05 0.65 -11.96
N ALA A 44 12.23 1.50 -12.58
CA ALA A 44 10.78 1.51 -12.41
C ALA A 44 10.11 0.13 -12.62
N GLY A 45 10.56 -0.65 -13.60
CA GLY A 45 9.99 -1.97 -13.85
C GLY A 45 10.34 -2.99 -12.77
N LEU A 46 11.49 -2.85 -12.10
CA LEU A 46 11.86 -3.68 -10.97
C LEU A 46 11.03 -3.35 -9.72
N TYR A 47 10.80 -2.05 -9.43
CA TYR A 47 9.93 -1.64 -8.33
C TYR A 47 8.51 -2.20 -8.50
N LEU A 48 7.95 -2.10 -9.71
CA LEU A 48 6.61 -2.63 -10.03
C LEU A 48 6.56 -4.15 -9.90
N LEU A 49 7.58 -4.87 -10.36
CA LEU A 49 7.65 -6.32 -10.19
C LEU A 49 7.64 -6.73 -8.71
N ILE A 50 8.49 -6.09 -7.89
CA ILE A 50 8.55 -6.35 -6.45
C ILE A 50 7.20 -5.99 -5.80
N ASN A 51 6.61 -4.86 -6.18
CA ASN A 51 5.30 -4.43 -5.71
C ASN A 51 4.19 -5.44 -6.07
N GLY A 52 4.22 -6.02 -7.27
CA GLY A 52 3.26 -7.05 -7.69
C GLY A 52 3.32 -8.29 -6.79
N PHE A 53 4.52 -8.80 -6.49
CA PHE A 53 4.67 -9.91 -5.54
C PHE A 53 4.20 -9.56 -4.12
N ILE A 54 4.52 -8.36 -3.64
CA ILE A 54 4.06 -7.87 -2.34
C ILE A 54 2.53 -7.78 -2.31
N SER A 55 1.92 -7.20 -3.34
CA SER A 55 0.48 -7.03 -3.45
C SER A 55 -0.24 -8.38 -3.49
N GLN A 56 0.33 -9.35 -4.22
CA GLN A 56 -0.16 -10.73 -4.24
C GLN A 56 -0.11 -11.37 -2.85
N PHE A 57 1.00 -11.20 -2.13
CA PHE A 57 1.14 -11.73 -0.78
C PHE A 57 0.18 -11.07 0.21
N VAL A 58 -0.02 -9.75 0.12
CA VAL A 58 -1.00 -9.00 0.93
C VAL A 58 -2.43 -9.51 0.71
N LEU A 59 -2.81 -9.87 -0.52
CA LEU A 59 -4.13 -10.46 -0.79
C LEU A 59 -4.32 -11.82 -0.10
N VAL A 60 -3.28 -12.66 -0.09
CA VAL A 60 -3.32 -13.94 0.64
C VAL A 60 -3.43 -13.70 2.15
N LEU A 61 -2.71 -12.72 2.69
CA LEU A 61 -2.83 -12.33 4.11
C LEU A 61 -4.23 -11.79 4.43
N LEU A 62 -4.84 -11.02 3.52
CA LEU A 62 -6.21 -10.52 3.67
C LEU A 62 -7.22 -11.67 3.76
N LEU A 63 -7.13 -12.67 2.89
CA LEU A 63 -7.98 -13.86 3.01
C LEU A 63 -7.72 -14.62 4.30
N THR A 64 -6.44 -14.78 4.66
CA THR A 64 -6.04 -15.44 5.90
C THR A 64 -6.65 -14.73 7.11
N ARG A 65 -6.72 -13.39 7.08
CA ARG A 65 -7.36 -12.58 8.11
C ARG A 65 -8.86 -12.81 8.19
N VAL A 66 -9.55 -12.87 7.06
CA VAL A 66 -10.99 -13.18 7.02
C VAL A 66 -11.25 -14.56 7.60
N ILE A 67 -10.47 -15.55 7.19
CA ILE A 67 -10.55 -16.94 7.69
C ILE A 67 -10.29 -16.97 9.20
N TYR A 68 -9.23 -16.32 9.66
CA TYR A 68 -8.89 -16.19 11.08
C TYR A 68 -10.04 -15.59 11.90
N LEU A 69 -10.67 -14.52 11.42
CA LEU A 69 -11.80 -13.86 12.09
C LEU A 69 -13.05 -14.77 12.19
N ILE A 70 -13.24 -15.68 11.24
CA ILE A 70 -14.32 -16.69 11.30
C ILE A 70 -14.00 -17.73 12.37
N PHE A 71 -12.80 -18.32 12.33
CA PHE A 71 -12.41 -19.40 13.23
C PHE A 71 -12.20 -18.96 14.69
N VAL A 72 -11.72 -17.74 14.93
CA VAL A 72 -11.55 -17.22 16.29
C VAL A 72 -12.89 -17.03 16.99
N LYS A 73 -13.94 -16.63 16.24
CA LYS A 73 -15.32 -16.52 16.75
C LYS A 73 -15.92 -17.87 17.11
N GLN A 74 -15.52 -18.94 16.43
CA GLN A 74 -15.98 -20.31 16.68
C GLN A 74 -15.12 -21.05 17.73
N MET A 75 -14.16 -20.37 18.37
CA MET A 75 -13.20 -20.94 19.35
C MET A 75 -12.49 -22.22 18.89
N THR A 76 -12.27 -22.37 17.58
CA THR A 76 -11.73 -23.62 17.01
C THR A 76 -10.20 -23.63 16.94
N LEU A 77 -9.55 -22.48 17.13
CA LEU A 77 -8.09 -22.34 17.05
C LEU A 77 -7.42 -22.51 18.42
N SER A 78 -6.24 -23.12 18.43
CA SER A 78 -5.41 -23.21 19.64
C SER A 78 -4.98 -21.81 20.11
N LEU A 79 -4.76 -21.68 21.42
CA LEU A 79 -4.36 -20.41 22.04
C LEU A 79 -3.06 -19.85 21.44
N ILE A 80 -2.08 -20.73 21.17
CA ILE A 80 -0.79 -20.36 20.58
C ILE A 80 -0.98 -19.82 19.15
N THR A 81 -1.76 -20.53 18.33
CA THR A 81 -2.05 -20.09 16.96
C THR A 81 -2.77 -18.74 16.95
N ASN A 82 -3.72 -18.53 17.87
CA ASN A 82 -4.38 -17.25 18.02
C ASN A 82 -3.39 -16.13 18.38
N GLN A 83 -2.45 -16.37 19.31
CA GLN A 83 -1.48 -15.35 19.73
C GLN A 83 -0.56 -14.94 18.59
N ILE A 84 -0.06 -15.92 17.83
CA ILE A 84 0.82 -15.69 16.69
C ILE A 84 0.08 -14.90 15.61
N LEU A 85 -1.11 -15.36 15.19
CA LEU A 85 -1.88 -14.70 14.13
C LEU A 85 -2.37 -13.30 14.54
N CYS A 86 -2.79 -13.11 15.80
CA CYS A 86 -3.22 -11.82 16.32
C CYS A 86 -2.13 -10.74 16.20
N LYS A 87 -0.85 -11.10 16.39
CA LYS A 87 0.28 -10.16 16.32
C LYS A 87 0.87 -10.05 14.92
N SER A 88 1.17 -11.19 14.30
CA SER A 88 1.92 -11.26 13.05
C SER A 88 1.10 -10.76 11.85
N LEU A 89 -0.20 -11.05 11.80
CA LEU A 89 -1.03 -10.73 10.66
C LEU A 89 -1.23 -9.21 10.45
N PRO A 90 -1.65 -8.42 11.46
CA PRO A 90 -1.73 -6.97 11.30
C PRO A 90 -0.37 -6.32 11.07
N TYR A 91 0.70 -6.82 11.70
CA TYR A 91 2.06 -6.34 11.47
C TYR A 91 2.50 -6.54 10.01
N LEU A 92 2.41 -7.78 9.50
CA LEU A 92 2.81 -8.10 8.12
C LEU A 92 1.99 -7.30 7.11
N MET A 93 0.66 -7.24 7.27
CA MET A 93 -0.20 -6.47 6.37
C MET A 93 0.17 -4.98 6.35
N THR A 94 0.37 -4.37 7.53
CA THR A 94 0.71 -2.94 7.64
C THR A 94 2.07 -2.65 7.03
N THR A 95 3.08 -3.46 7.37
CA THR A 95 4.45 -3.29 6.88
C THR A 95 4.52 -3.47 5.36
N LEU A 96 3.91 -4.51 4.81
CA LEU A 96 3.88 -4.77 3.36
C LEU A 96 3.11 -3.70 2.59
N LYS A 97 2.00 -3.19 3.14
CA LYS A 97 1.28 -2.04 2.58
C LYS A 97 2.18 -0.80 2.50
N ASN A 98 2.92 -0.50 3.57
CA ASN A 98 3.85 0.63 3.58
C ASN A 98 4.99 0.43 2.58
N ILE A 99 5.53 -0.79 2.46
CA ILE A 99 6.55 -1.09 1.45
C ILE A 99 6.00 -0.83 0.04
N SER A 100 4.79 -1.30 -0.25
CA SER A 100 4.11 -1.05 -1.53
C SER A 100 4.01 0.45 -1.84
N MET A 101 3.58 1.26 -0.86
CA MET A 101 3.49 2.72 -1.03
C MET A 101 4.84 3.38 -1.32
N TRP A 102 5.91 2.95 -0.63
CA TRP A 102 7.26 3.45 -0.89
C TRP A 102 7.78 3.05 -2.27
N LEU A 103 7.59 1.80 -2.70
CA LEU A 103 7.97 1.34 -4.04
C LEU A 103 7.26 2.15 -5.13
N MET A 104 5.95 2.38 -4.98
CA MET A 104 5.20 3.23 -5.91
C MET A 104 5.69 4.68 -5.90
N SER A 105 6.10 5.20 -4.74
CA SER A 105 6.73 6.53 -4.65
C SER A 105 8.02 6.62 -5.45
N PHE A 106 8.88 5.60 -5.37
CA PHE A 106 10.10 5.56 -6.17
C PHE A 106 9.82 5.48 -7.67
N VAL A 107 8.79 4.75 -8.09
CA VAL A 107 8.33 4.75 -9.50
C VAL A 107 7.95 6.15 -9.96
N THR A 108 7.14 6.87 -9.16
CA THR A 108 6.69 8.23 -9.50
C THR A 108 7.84 9.22 -9.51
N VAL A 109 8.75 9.15 -8.54
CA VAL A 109 9.96 10.00 -8.46
C VAL A 109 10.88 9.74 -9.65
N GLU A 110 11.13 8.47 -9.99
CA GLU A 110 11.96 8.11 -11.14
C GLU A 110 11.37 8.67 -12.45
N ARG A 111 10.04 8.60 -12.61
CA ARG A 111 9.32 9.20 -13.73
C ARG A 111 9.44 10.73 -13.75
N ALA A 112 9.30 11.39 -12.59
CA ALA A 112 9.46 12.83 -12.48
C ALA A 112 10.87 13.28 -12.88
N LEU A 113 11.91 12.62 -12.34
CA LEU A 113 13.31 12.89 -12.68
C LEU A 113 13.59 12.69 -14.17
N ALA A 114 13.02 11.66 -14.79
CA ALA A 114 13.19 11.39 -16.21
C ALA A 114 12.63 12.51 -17.11
N VAL A 115 11.56 13.19 -16.66
CA VAL A 115 10.92 14.29 -17.40
C VAL A 115 11.59 15.65 -17.09
N THR A 116 12.04 15.89 -15.86
CA THR A 116 12.65 17.17 -15.46
C THR A 116 14.14 17.25 -15.80
N TRP A 117 14.90 16.18 -15.57
CA TRP A 117 16.36 16.15 -15.73
C TRP A 117 16.82 14.88 -16.45
N PRO A 118 16.58 14.77 -17.77
CA PRO A 118 16.83 13.55 -18.52
C PRO A 118 18.28 13.06 -18.45
N LEU A 119 19.26 13.98 -18.44
CA LEU A 119 20.69 13.64 -18.38
C LEU A 119 21.11 13.10 -17.00
N HIS A 120 20.68 13.73 -15.91
CA HIS A 120 21.06 13.33 -14.56
C HIS A 120 20.28 12.08 -14.07
N SER A 121 19.07 11.87 -14.61
CA SER A 121 18.21 10.74 -14.23
C SER A 121 18.80 9.37 -14.59
N GLN A 122 19.73 9.28 -15.53
CA GLN A 122 20.28 8.00 -16.00
C GLN A 122 20.93 7.19 -14.88
N MET A 123 21.55 7.85 -13.90
CA MET A 123 22.16 7.19 -12.73
C MET A 123 21.11 6.53 -11.81
N PHE A 124 19.99 7.22 -11.58
CA PHE A 124 18.92 6.76 -10.68
C PHE A 124 17.99 5.73 -11.30
N ARG A 125 17.98 5.62 -12.63
CA ARG A 125 17.12 4.71 -13.40
C ARG A 125 17.70 3.31 -13.60
N THR A 126 18.84 3.02 -12.98
CA THR A 126 19.50 1.72 -13.13
C THR A 126 18.81 0.63 -12.29
N PRO A 127 18.73 -0.62 -12.79
CA PRO A 127 18.12 -1.72 -12.03
C PRO A 127 18.91 -2.08 -10.77
N ARG A 128 20.22 -1.80 -10.74
CA ARG A 128 21.06 -1.99 -9.55
C ARG A 128 20.66 -1.05 -8.42
N PHE A 129 20.47 0.23 -8.73
CA PHE A 129 20.00 1.22 -7.77
C PHE A 129 18.59 0.87 -7.26
N ALA A 130 17.68 0.49 -8.18
CA ALA A 130 16.34 0.07 -7.79
C ALA A 130 16.31 -1.15 -6.87
N LYS A 131 17.17 -2.15 -7.12
CA LYS A 131 17.31 -3.32 -6.24
C LYS A 131 17.80 -2.91 -4.85
N LEU A 132 18.83 -2.06 -4.79
CA LEU A 132 19.42 -1.59 -3.53
C LEU A 132 18.39 -0.82 -2.69
N VAL A 133 17.70 0.16 -3.29
CA VAL A 133 16.68 0.98 -2.60
C VAL A 133 15.50 0.12 -2.15
N SER A 134 15.07 -0.85 -2.97
CA SER A 134 13.99 -1.77 -2.59
C SER A 134 14.37 -2.61 -1.37
N ILE A 135 15.57 -3.19 -1.35
CA ILE A 135 16.06 -3.98 -0.21
C ILE A 135 16.23 -3.11 1.04
N ALA A 136 16.80 -1.92 0.90
CA ALA A 136 16.94 -0.98 2.01
C ALA A 136 15.57 -0.59 2.59
N THR A 137 14.58 -0.35 1.73
CA THR A 137 13.20 -0.03 2.13
C THR A 137 12.54 -1.18 2.87
N LEU A 138 12.71 -2.42 2.40
CA LEU A 138 12.23 -3.61 3.11
C LEU A 138 12.81 -3.66 4.53
N ILE A 139 14.14 -3.62 4.67
CA ILE A 139 14.82 -3.70 5.96
C ILE A 139 14.38 -2.55 6.89
N LEU A 140 14.30 -1.32 6.37
CA LEU A 140 13.91 -0.15 7.14
C LEU A 140 12.47 -0.25 7.64
N LEU A 141 11.52 -0.73 6.83
CA LEU A 141 10.12 -0.81 7.23
C LEU A 141 9.83 -1.99 8.15
N PHE A 142 10.46 -3.14 7.92
CA PHE A 142 10.38 -4.27 8.87
C PHE A 142 11.01 -3.91 10.23
N SER A 143 12.11 -3.17 10.24
CA SER A 143 12.69 -2.69 11.50
C SER A 143 11.82 -1.62 12.13
N SER A 144 11.60 -0.47 11.50
CA SER A 144 10.88 0.67 12.13
C SER A 144 9.44 0.38 12.59
N LEU A 145 8.75 -0.60 12.02
CA LEU A 145 7.36 -0.95 12.40
C LEU A 145 7.26 -2.14 13.37
N TYR A 146 8.38 -2.65 13.90
CA TYR A 146 8.38 -3.82 14.79
C TYR A 146 7.48 -3.65 16.03
N MET A 147 7.35 -2.42 16.53
CA MET A 147 6.55 -2.09 17.72
C MET A 147 5.08 -2.52 17.58
N LEU A 148 4.55 -2.58 16.34
CA LEU A 148 3.20 -3.07 16.07
C LEU A 148 2.99 -4.50 16.60
N ILE A 149 4.00 -5.38 16.62
CA ILE A 149 3.88 -6.75 17.13
C ILE A 149 3.54 -6.75 18.64
N ILE A 150 4.07 -5.77 19.38
CA ILE A 150 3.94 -5.69 20.84
C ILE A 150 2.55 -5.18 21.22
N GLU A 151 1.96 -4.32 20.39
CA GLU A 151 0.68 -3.65 20.66
C GLU A 151 -0.55 -4.54 20.47
N TYR A 152 -0.45 -5.63 19.71
CA TYR A 152 -1.58 -6.52 19.53
C TYR A 152 -1.62 -7.57 20.65
N LYS A 153 -2.73 -7.64 21.38
CA LYS A 153 -2.97 -8.62 22.43
C LYS A 153 -4.30 -9.33 22.27
N ILE A 154 -4.36 -10.52 22.86
CA ILE A 154 -5.61 -11.27 22.98
C ILE A 154 -6.31 -10.86 24.27
N VAL A 155 -7.59 -10.55 24.16
CA VAL A 155 -8.48 -10.34 25.32
C VAL A 155 -9.54 -11.44 25.31
N ILE A 156 -9.65 -12.13 26.46
CA ILE A 156 -10.72 -13.09 26.72
C ILE A 156 -11.86 -12.30 27.35
N ARG A 157 -13.00 -12.25 26.65
CA ARG A 157 -14.20 -11.54 27.08
C ARG A 157 -15.10 -12.54 27.84
N PRO A 158 -15.20 -12.45 29.18
CA PRO A 158 -15.97 -13.41 29.98
C PRO A 158 -17.49 -13.32 29.75
N ASP A 159 -17.97 -12.20 29.19
CA ASP A 159 -19.38 -11.93 28.88
C ASP A 159 -19.88 -12.61 27.59
N ARG A 160 -18.98 -12.92 26.65
CA ARG A 160 -19.36 -13.48 25.33
C ARG A 160 -18.68 -14.80 24.98
N SER A 161 -17.90 -15.37 25.90
CA SER A 161 -17.20 -16.65 25.72
C SER A 161 -16.47 -16.74 24.37
N TYR A 162 -15.82 -15.67 23.90
CA TYR A 162 -14.98 -15.72 22.70
C TYR A 162 -13.69 -14.92 22.87
N ILE A 163 -12.68 -15.33 22.09
CA ILE A 163 -11.34 -14.75 22.07
C ILE A 163 -11.30 -13.61 21.05
N SER A 164 -10.75 -12.45 21.42
CA SER A 164 -10.64 -11.32 20.51
C SER A 164 -9.24 -10.73 20.46
N CYS A 165 -8.82 -10.27 19.29
CA CYS A 165 -7.53 -9.63 19.07
C CYS A 165 -7.71 -8.11 19.03
N VAL A 166 -7.09 -7.39 19.98
CA VAL A 166 -7.16 -5.93 20.08
C VAL A 166 -5.79 -5.31 19.97
N ARG A 167 -5.75 -4.11 19.40
CA ARG A 167 -4.61 -3.22 19.54
C ARG A 167 -4.73 -2.49 20.88
N GLU A 168 -3.73 -2.62 21.73
CA GLU A 168 -3.53 -1.83 22.93
C GLU A 168 -2.16 -1.17 22.89
N ILE A 169 -2.14 0.15 22.91
CA ILE A 169 -0.91 0.92 22.83
C ILE A 169 -0.56 1.45 24.23
N PRO A 170 0.55 1.03 24.85
CA PRO A 170 0.98 1.58 26.13
C PRO A 170 1.19 3.09 26.04
N SER A 171 0.82 3.83 27.08
CA SER A 171 0.90 5.30 27.10
C SER A 171 2.29 5.85 26.76
N HIS A 172 3.35 5.19 27.26
CA HIS A 172 4.75 5.56 27.00
C HIS A 172 5.16 5.42 25.53
N ASN A 173 4.65 4.42 24.80
CA ASN A 173 5.05 4.15 23.42
C ASN A 173 4.10 4.79 22.40
N ARG A 174 2.96 5.31 22.85
CA ARG A 174 1.87 5.83 22.02
C ARG A 174 2.31 6.90 21.04
N ILE A 175 3.06 7.88 21.55
CA ILE A 175 3.54 9.01 20.76
C ILE A 175 4.45 8.51 19.63
N THR A 176 5.44 7.68 19.97
CA THR A 176 6.40 7.13 19.00
C THR A 176 5.71 6.33 17.90
N VAL A 177 4.80 5.42 18.25
CA VAL A 177 4.14 4.55 17.25
C VAL A 177 3.22 5.34 16.33
N GLN A 178 2.47 6.30 16.88
CA GLN A 178 1.63 7.18 16.08
C GLN A 178 2.47 7.98 15.09
N TYR A 179 3.54 8.64 15.56
CA TYR A 179 4.40 9.42 14.67
C TYR A 179 5.11 8.56 13.62
N THR A 180 5.63 7.39 13.97
CA THR A 180 6.28 6.49 12.99
C THR A 180 5.28 6.01 11.94
N SER A 181 4.07 5.61 12.35
CA SER A 181 3.03 5.14 11.43
C SER A 181 2.56 6.26 10.50
N LEU A 182 2.35 7.47 11.05
CA LEU A 182 1.97 8.66 10.28
C LEU A 182 3.07 9.08 9.31
N ALA A 183 4.33 9.11 9.73
CA ALA A 183 5.45 9.48 8.88
C ALA A 183 5.58 8.54 7.67
N HIS A 184 5.47 7.23 7.90
CA HIS A 184 5.59 6.23 6.84
C HIS A 184 4.41 6.24 5.86
N GLN A 185 3.30 6.87 6.20
CA GLN A 185 2.17 7.06 5.29
C GLN A 185 2.19 8.44 4.62
N LEU A 186 2.53 9.49 5.37
CA LEU A 186 2.53 10.87 4.87
C LEU A 186 3.70 11.13 3.93
N ILE A 187 4.90 10.63 4.22
CA ILE A 187 6.08 10.89 3.38
C ILE A 187 5.90 10.30 1.96
N PRO A 188 5.55 9.01 1.77
CA PRO A 188 5.26 8.46 0.44
C PRO A 188 4.13 9.19 -0.28
N PHE A 189 3.10 9.60 0.46
CA PHE A 189 1.98 10.34 -0.11
C PHE A 189 2.42 11.70 -0.68
N LEU A 190 3.17 12.49 0.09
CA LEU A 190 3.69 13.78 -0.35
C LEU A 190 4.65 13.63 -1.52
N LEU A 191 5.53 12.62 -1.49
CA LEU A 191 6.43 12.32 -2.61
C LEU A 191 5.64 11.99 -3.88
N ASN A 192 4.65 11.11 -3.81
CA ASN A 192 3.79 10.79 -4.95
C ASN A 192 3.03 12.01 -5.46
N PHE A 193 2.50 12.84 -4.57
CA PHE A 193 1.74 14.03 -4.93
C PHE A 193 2.62 15.05 -5.67
N ILE A 194 3.76 15.42 -5.09
CA ILE A 194 4.69 16.40 -5.65
C ILE A 194 5.29 15.89 -6.97
N ALA A 195 5.77 14.64 -6.99
CA ALA A 195 6.35 14.03 -8.19
C ALA A 195 5.28 13.85 -9.28
N GLY A 196 4.06 13.46 -8.91
CA GLY A 196 2.91 13.36 -9.79
C GLY A 196 2.61 14.69 -10.46
N ILE A 197 2.40 15.77 -9.69
CA ILE A 197 2.19 17.13 -10.20
C ILE A 197 3.31 17.57 -11.14
N THR A 198 4.56 17.30 -10.76
CA THR A 198 5.74 17.64 -11.56
C THR A 198 5.70 16.97 -12.94
N VAL A 199 5.32 15.69 -13.00
CA VAL A 199 5.10 14.97 -14.25
C VAL A 199 4.00 15.64 -15.08
N ILE A 200 2.85 15.97 -14.48
CA ILE A 200 1.72 16.61 -15.19
C ILE A 200 2.14 17.94 -15.82
N ILE A 201 2.75 18.83 -15.04
CA ILE A 201 3.11 20.18 -15.47
C ILE A 201 4.13 20.12 -16.60
N ASN A 202 5.18 19.31 -16.47
CA ASN A 202 6.24 19.24 -17.49
C ASN A 202 5.75 18.56 -18.77
N LEU A 203 4.84 17.58 -18.67
CA LEU A 203 4.16 17.03 -19.86
C LEU A 203 3.28 18.08 -20.54
N GLY A 204 2.57 18.92 -19.78
CA GLY A 204 1.79 20.04 -20.31
C GLY A 204 2.65 21.10 -21.00
N ARG A 205 3.77 21.50 -20.38
CA ARG A 205 4.74 22.45 -20.95
C ARG A 205 5.42 21.91 -22.20
N SER A 206 5.77 20.63 -22.24
CA SER A 206 6.31 19.97 -23.43
C SER A 206 5.33 20.03 -24.62
N LYS A 207 4.01 19.92 -24.37
CA LYS A 207 2.97 20.12 -25.40
C LYS A 207 2.86 21.58 -25.84
N ALA A 208 2.94 22.54 -24.92
CA ALA A 208 2.87 23.97 -25.24
C ALA A 208 4.12 24.48 -25.99
N HIS A 209 5.30 23.95 -25.70
CA HIS A 209 6.53 24.36 -26.39
C HIS A 209 6.67 23.76 -27.80
N SER A 210 5.96 22.65 -28.07
CA SER A 210 5.88 21.98 -29.37
C SER A 210 4.80 22.62 -30.28
N HIS A 211 4.87 23.94 -30.46
CA HIS A 211 4.04 24.68 -31.43
C HIS A 211 4.62 24.67 -32.86
N GLN A 212 5.71 23.94 -33.13
CA GLN A 212 6.11 23.58 -34.51
C GLN A 212 5.26 22.40 -34.98
N LYS A 213 4.29 22.66 -35.88
CA LYS A 213 3.29 21.73 -36.45
C LYS A 213 3.72 20.24 -36.43
N PRO A 214 3.36 19.48 -35.39
CA PRO A 214 3.45 18.03 -35.43
C PRO A 214 2.16 17.51 -36.06
N SER A 215 2.27 16.49 -36.91
CA SER A 215 1.10 15.77 -37.46
C SER A 215 0.14 15.37 -36.34
N ARG A 216 -1.19 15.54 -36.54
CA ARG A 216 -2.23 15.09 -35.59
C ARG A 216 -2.05 13.63 -35.18
N TYR A 217 -1.47 12.82 -36.05
CA TYR A 217 -1.15 11.42 -35.80
C TYR A 217 -0.08 11.26 -34.71
N THR A 218 1.00 12.03 -34.75
CA THR A 218 2.14 11.93 -33.79
C THR A 218 1.78 12.45 -32.40
N ILE A 219 0.92 13.47 -32.29
CA ILE A 219 0.47 14.01 -31.00
C ILE A 219 -0.53 13.07 -30.31
N ALA A 220 -1.46 12.47 -31.08
CA ALA A 220 -2.39 11.47 -30.56
C ALA A 220 -1.63 10.21 -30.09
N GLU A 221 -0.63 9.75 -30.84
CA GLU A 221 0.23 8.62 -30.48
C GLU A 221 1.06 8.91 -29.21
N GLN A 222 1.71 10.09 -29.11
CA GLN A 222 2.51 10.48 -27.94
C GLN A 222 1.65 10.78 -26.70
N ALA A 223 0.44 11.34 -26.87
CA ALA A 223 -0.50 11.57 -25.77
C ALA A 223 -1.10 10.25 -25.27
N ARG A 224 -1.38 9.29 -26.17
CA ARG A 224 -1.85 7.94 -25.83
C ARG A 224 -0.75 7.13 -25.13
N GLN A 225 0.51 7.26 -25.55
CA GLN A 225 1.67 6.65 -24.87
C GLN A 225 2.03 7.29 -23.51
N ARG A 226 1.57 8.52 -23.22
CA ARG A 226 1.88 9.26 -21.96
C ARG A 226 0.69 9.38 -21.00
N ALA A 227 -0.53 9.05 -21.41
CA ALA A 227 -1.71 9.02 -20.55
C ALA A 227 -1.60 7.92 -19.48
N ASP A 228 -1.04 6.77 -19.82
CA ASP A 228 -0.73 5.67 -18.91
C ASP A 228 0.25 6.07 -17.79
N LEU A 229 1.03 7.13 -18.01
CA LEU A 229 1.98 7.67 -17.03
C LEU A 229 1.29 8.41 -15.87
N LEU A 230 0.08 8.94 -16.11
CA LEU A 230 -0.69 9.77 -15.17
C LEU A 230 -1.71 8.96 -14.36
N ILE A 231 -2.19 7.83 -14.90
CA ILE A 231 -3.19 6.97 -14.25
C ILE A 231 -2.65 6.39 -12.93
N GLY A 232 -1.39 5.95 -12.90
CA GLY A 232 -0.76 5.39 -11.70
C GLY A 232 -0.73 6.36 -10.50
N PRO A 233 -0.13 7.55 -10.63
CA PRO A 233 -0.08 8.54 -9.54
C PRO A 233 -1.47 8.99 -9.04
N PHE A 234 -2.46 9.14 -9.94
CA PHE A 234 -3.83 9.50 -9.55
C PHE A 234 -4.55 8.38 -8.79
N ILE A 235 -4.40 7.13 -9.22
CA ILE A 235 -4.96 5.97 -8.51
C ILE A 235 -4.29 5.82 -7.13
N CYS A 236 -2.98 6.00 -7.02
CA CYS A 236 -2.26 5.99 -5.74
C CYS A 236 -2.71 7.12 -4.80
N PHE A 237 -3.00 8.30 -5.33
CA PHE A 237 -3.50 9.42 -4.54
C PHE A 237 -4.90 9.12 -3.99
N ILE A 238 -5.83 8.67 -4.84
CA ILE A 238 -7.21 8.35 -4.44
C ILE A 238 -7.24 7.19 -3.43
N SER A 239 -6.34 6.19 -3.56
CA SER A 239 -6.31 5.04 -2.65
C SER A 239 -5.64 5.32 -1.30
N ALA A 240 -4.75 6.31 -1.22
CA ALA A 240 -4.09 6.72 0.02
C ALA A 240 -4.95 7.65 0.89
N LEU A 241 -5.87 8.42 0.28
CA LEU A 241 -6.75 9.36 1.00
C LEU A 241 -7.64 8.69 2.07
N PRO A 242 -8.35 7.57 1.81
CA PRO A 242 -9.17 6.90 2.82
C PRO A 242 -8.36 6.48 4.04
N GLN A 243 -7.12 6.04 3.85
CA GLN A 243 -6.27 5.57 4.93
C GLN A 243 -5.76 6.73 5.79
N LEU A 244 -5.51 7.91 5.19
CA LEU A 244 -5.15 9.12 5.94
C LEU A 244 -6.33 9.63 6.75
N ILE A 245 -7.53 9.58 6.16
CA ILE A 245 -8.77 9.96 6.85
C ILE A 245 -9.01 9.04 8.05
N ILE A 246 -8.91 7.72 7.90
CA ILE A 246 -9.10 6.77 9.01
C ILE A 246 -8.08 7.00 10.13
N LEU A 247 -6.80 7.15 9.81
CA LEU A 247 -5.78 7.42 10.84
C LEU A 247 -6.01 8.75 11.56
N PHE A 248 -6.50 9.77 10.85
CA PHE A 248 -6.86 11.04 11.45
C PHE A 248 -8.08 10.91 12.36
N LEU A 249 -9.10 10.17 11.93
CA LEU A 249 -10.29 9.87 12.73
C LEU A 249 -9.95 9.05 13.98
N ASP A 250 -9.07 8.06 13.87
CA ASP A 250 -8.58 7.28 15.02
C ASP A 250 -7.76 8.13 16.00
N ALA A 251 -7.01 9.12 15.49
CA ALA A 251 -6.30 10.08 16.33
C ALA A 251 -7.26 11.07 17.02
N CYS A 252 -8.42 11.37 16.40
CA CYS A 252 -9.43 12.29 16.93
C CYS A 252 -10.44 11.62 17.88
N ASN A 253 -10.79 10.35 17.68
CA ASN A 253 -11.70 9.61 18.54
C ASN A 253 -10.96 9.08 19.77
N TYR A 254 -10.71 9.98 20.72
CA TYR A 254 -9.83 9.76 21.87
C TYR A 254 -10.44 8.92 23.00
N GLU A 255 -11.68 8.44 22.89
CA GLU A 255 -12.43 7.95 24.07
C GLU A 255 -13.19 6.62 23.92
N GLU A 256 -13.29 6.02 22.74
CA GLU A 256 -13.82 4.66 22.61
C GLU A 256 -12.85 3.80 21.81
N SER A 257 -12.31 2.78 22.48
CA SER A 257 -11.53 1.71 21.87
C SER A 257 -12.43 0.87 20.95
N THR A 258 -12.66 1.36 19.73
CA THR A 258 -13.49 0.69 18.71
C THR A 258 -12.66 0.16 17.54
N TRP A 259 -12.18 -1.07 17.72
CA TRP A 259 -12.45 -2.23 16.84
C TRP A 259 -12.42 -2.12 15.30
N PHE A 260 -11.62 -1.28 14.66
CA PHE A 260 -11.39 -1.47 13.21
C PHE A 260 -9.98 -1.05 12.80
N ILE A 261 -9.05 -2.02 12.78
CA ILE A 261 -8.03 -2.24 11.72
C ILE A 261 -7.59 -3.70 11.78
#